data_AF-A0A534VGJ7-F1
#
_entry.id   AF-A0A534VGJ7-F1
#
_cell.length_a   1.000
_cell.length_b   1.000
_cell.length_c   1.000
_cell.angle_alpha   90.00
_cell.angle_beta   90.00
_cell.angle_gamma   90.00
#
_symmetry.space_group_name_H-M   'P 1'
#
loop_
_entity.id
_entity.type
_entity.pdbx_description
1 polymer ?
#
loop_
_entity_poly.entity_id
_entity_poly.type
_entity_poly.pdbx_seq_one_letter_code
_entity_poly.pdbx_strand_id
1 'polypeptide(L)'
;MQAAVSLQSEVERFVSAPVRRMLIDGKWVEAASGKTFETPNPATGEVLARVAEAGPEDVDRAVRAARRAFDAGPWPHTPPNERERFLLKVADLIEAHADELAQLETLDNGKPFMESRHVDIPAA
;
A
#
# COMPACT_ATOMS: atom_id res chain seq x y z
N MET A 1 8.46 -30.69 7.09
CA MET A 1 9.24 -29.66 6.39
C MET A 1 8.24 -28.95 5.48
N GLN A 2 7.70 -27.81 5.92
CA GLN A 2 6.69 -27.08 5.16
C GLN A 2 7.41 -26.45 3.95
N ALA A 3 6.90 -26.70 2.74
CA ALA A 3 7.45 -26.04 1.55
C ALA A 3 7.30 -24.53 1.74
N ALA A 4 8.40 -23.78 1.57
CA ALA A 4 8.34 -22.33 1.54
C ALA A 4 7.33 -21.92 0.45
N VAL A 5 6.35 -21.09 0.80
CA VAL A 5 5.41 -20.53 -0.17
C VAL A 5 6.22 -19.67 -1.14
N SER A 6 6.15 -19.98 -2.44
CA SER A 6 6.79 -19.15 -3.46
C SER A 6 6.12 -17.79 -3.49
N LEU A 7 6.91 -16.73 -3.51
CA LEU A 7 6.38 -15.39 -3.72
C LEU A 7 5.89 -15.22 -5.16
N GLN A 8 4.88 -14.40 -5.34
CA GLN A 8 4.50 -13.94 -6.67
C GLN A 8 5.54 -12.94 -7.21
N SER A 9 5.76 -12.92 -8.52
CA SER A 9 6.75 -12.05 -9.17
C SER A 9 6.54 -10.56 -8.86
N GLU A 10 5.29 -10.15 -8.73
CA GLU A 10 4.87 -8.79 -8.42
C GLU A 10 5.23 -8.42 -6.98
N VAL A 11 5.07 -9.36 -6.04
CA VAL A 11 5.45 -9.19 -4.64
C VAL A 11 6.96 -9.09 -4.52
N GLU A 12 7.72 -9.99 -5.16
CA GLU A 12 9.18 -9.94 -5.20
C GLU A 12 9.68 -8.61 -5.76
N ARG A 13 9.13 -8.17 -6.90
CA ARG A 13 9.45 -6.88 -7.51
C ARG A 13 9.09 -5.72 -6.59
N PHE A 14 7.98 -5.83 -5.87
CA PHE A 14 7.52 -4.78 -4.96
C PHE A 14 8.51 -4.59 -3.82
N VAL A 15 8.87 -5.67 -3.12
CA VAL A 15 9.73 -5.61 -1.92
C VAL A 15 11.22 -5.40 -2.25
N SER A 16 11.67 -5.83 -3.43
CA SER A 16 13.06 -5.64 -3.90
C SER A 16 13.37 -4.24 -4.45
N ALA A 17 12.37 -3.35 -4.56
CA ALA A 17 12.61 -1.98 -4.97
C ALA A 17 13.56 -1.28 -3.97
N PRO A 18 14.53 -0.45 -4.42
CA PRO A 18 15.49 0.18 -3.51
C PRO A 18 14.85 0.98 -2.37
N VAL A 19 13.74 1.67 -2.67
CA VAL A 19 12.90 2.39 -1.72
C VAL A 19 11.44 2.34 -2.17
N ARG A 20 10.53 1.99 -1.26
CA ARG A 20 9.08 2.18 -1.42
C ARG A 20 8.73 3.65 -1.18
N ARG A 21 8.13 4.27 -2.19
CA ARG A 21 7.74 5.69 -2.20
C ARG A 21 6.36 5.91 -1.57
N MET A 22 6.11 7.12 -1.10
CA MET A 22 4.78 7.56 -0.66
C MET A 22 3.92 7.97 -1.85
N LEU A 23 2.60 7.88 -1.73
CA LEU A 23 1.67 8.44 -2.71
C LEU A 23 1.12 9.79 -2.20
N ILE A 24 1.52 10.90 -2.84
CA ILE A 24 1.05 12.25 -2.51
C ILE A 24 0.62 12.96 -3.79
N ASP A 25 -0.59 13.52 -3.81
CA ASP A 25 -1.15 14.26 -4.96
C ASP A 25 -1.14 13.44 -6.27
N GLY A 26 -1.46 12.14 -6.17
CA GLY A 26 -1.47 11.21 -7.30
C GLY A 26 -0.08 10.80 -7.81
N LYS A 27 1.00 11.11 -7.09
CA LYS A 27 2.39 10.82 -7.50
C LYS A 27 3.14 10.03 -6.44
N TRP A 28 3.95 9.08 -6.91
CA TRP A 28 4.92 8.38 -6.08
C TRP A 28 6.14 9.26 -5.81
N VAL A 29 6.37 9.61 -4.55
CA VAL A 29 7.41 10.55 -4.11
C VAL A 29 8.28 9.97 -3.00
N GLU A 30 9.54 10.39 -2.98
CA GLU A 30 10.42 10.18 -1.82
C GLU A 30 10.10 11.20 -0.72
N ALA A 31 10.60 10.95 0.49
CA ALA A 31 10.51 11.92 1.58
C ALA A 31 11.29 13.19 1.22
N ALA A 32 10.77 14.36 1.58
CA ALA A 32 11.45 15.64 1.33
C ALA A 32 12.85 15.68 1.98
N SER A 33 13.01 14.98 3.11
CA SER A 33 14.30 14.85 3.81
C SER A 33 15.24 13.81 3.21
N GLY A 34 14.78 12.98 2.27
CA GLY A 34 15.51 11.80 1.77
C GLY A 34 15.59 10.64 2.76
N LYS A 35 15.00 10.76 3.96
CA LYS A 35 15.02 9.70 4.97
C LYS A 35 14.18 8.49 4.56
N THR A 36 14.62 7.34 5.04
CA THR A 36 13.96 6.06 4.88
C THR A 36 14.12 5.23 6.13
N PHE A 37 13.17 4.34 6.39
CA PHE A 37 13.28 3.31 7.42
C PHE A 37 13.09 1.92 6.83
N GLU A 38 13.48 0.89 7.58
CA GLU A 38 13.36 -0.51 7.19
C GLU A 38 12.14 -1.12 7.87
N THR A 39 11.34 -1.88 7.12
CA THR A 39 10.34 -2.78 7.69
C THR A 39 10.91 -4.21 7.69
N PRO A 40 10.95 -4.90 8.83
CA PRO A 40 11.46 -6.26 8.91
C PRO A 40 10.36 -7.29 8.63
N ASN A 41 10.72 -8.45 8.10
CA ASN A 41 9.86 -9.63 8.15
C ASN A 41 9.92 -10.22 9.57
N PRO A 42 8.81 -10.25 10.34
CA PRO A 42 8.83 -10.65 11.74
C PRO A 42 9.10 -12.15 11.95
N ALA A 43 8.92 -12.99 10.93
CA ALA A 43 9.20 -14.43 11.03
C ALA A 43 10.70 -14.74 10.93
N THR A 44 11.48 -13.86 10.30
CA THR A 44 12.92 -14.07 10.03
C THR A 44 13.81 -13.04 10.73
N GLY A 45 13.29 -11.85 11.01
CA GLY A 45 14.04 -10.69 11.47
C GLY A 45 14.83 -9.98 10.37
N GLU A 46 14.81 -10.47 9.13
CA GLU A 46 15.49 -9.87 8.00
C GLU A 46 14.72 -8.64 7.49
N VAL A 47 15.44 -7.70 6.86
CA VAL A 47 14.82 -6.51 6.25
C VAL A 47 13.96 -6.95 5.07
N LEU A 48 12.65 -6.68 5.13
CA LEU A 48 11.72 -6.96 4.05
C LEU A 48 11.76 -5.89 2.98
N ALA A 49 11.69 -4.61 3.37
CA ALA A 49 11.73 -3.48 2.46
C ALA A 49 12.24 -2.21 3.15
N ARG A 50 12.72 -1.26 2.34
CA ARG A 50 13.03 0.11 2.78
C ARG A 50 11.94 1.06 2.30
N VAL A 51 11.42 1.91 3.17
CA VAL A 51 10.26 2.78 2.92
C VAL A 51 10.63 4.23 3.19
N ALA A 52 10.14 5.15 2.37
CA ALA A 52 10.31 6.58 2.61
C ALA A 52 9.70 7.00 3.96
N GLU A 53 10.46 7.75 4.77
CA GLU A 53 10.05 8.19 6.10
C GLU A 53 9.47 9.61 6.01
N ALA A 54 8.14 9.72 6.08
CA ALA A 54 7.44 11.00 5.98
C ALA A 54 7.83 11.96 7.12
N GLY A 55 8.34 13.14 6.78
CA GLY A 55 8.54 14.24 7.73
C GLY A 55 7.35 15.21 7.79
N PRO A 56 7.42 16.25 8.65
CA PRO A 56 6.37 17.28 8.74
C PRO A 56 6.03 17.94 7.39
N GLU A 57 7.03 18.18 6.54
CA GLU A 57 6.82 18.75 5.20
C GLU A 57 6.01 17.82 4.29
N ASP A 58 6.27 16.52 4.33
CA ASP A 58 5.56 15.53 3.52
C ASP A 58 4.10 15.43 3.95
N VAL A 59 3.85 15.44 5.26
CA VAL A 59 2.49 15.49 5.84
C VAL A 59 1.78 16.77 5.38
N ASP A 60 2.43 17.92 5.48
CA ASP A 60 1.92 19.20 5.02
C ASP A 60 1.55 19.19 3.52
N ARG A 61 2.39 18.59 2.68
CA ARG A 61 2.13 18.40 1.24
C ARG A 61 0.91 17.50 1.02
N ALA A 62 0.79 16.41 1.76
CA ALA A 62 -0.35 15.50 1.69
C ALA A 62 -1.66 16.19 2.11
N VAL A 63 -1.65 16.94 3.21
CA VAL A 63 -2.81 17.70 3.70
C VAL A 63 -3.23 18.76 2.69
N ARG A 64 -2.28 19.53 2.13
CA ARG A 64 -2.59 20.51 1.08
C ARG A 64 -3.17 19.87 -0.18
N ALA A 65 -2.66 18.70 -0.58
CA ALA A 65 -3.18 17.97 -1.73
C ALA A 65 -4.62 17.48 -1.47
N ALA A 66 -4.87 16.87 -0.32
CA ALA A 66 -6.22 16.44 0.08
C ALA A 66 -7.19 17.63 0.16
N ARG A 67 -6.76 18.76 0.76
CA ARG A 67 -7.57 19.99 0.86
C ARG A 67 -7.91 20.54 -0.53
N ARG A 68 -6.94 20.64 -1.43
CA ARG A 68 -7.18 21.04 -2.82
C ARG A 68 -8.14 20.11 -3.54
N ALA A 69 -7.97 18.79 -3.40
CA ALA A 69 -8.85 17.80 -4.02
C ALA A 69 -10.30 17.93 -3.52
N PHE A 70 -10.49 18.30 -2.25
CA PHE A 70 -11.80 18.51 -1.64
C PHE A 70 -12.42 19.88 -1.94
N ASP A 71 -11.64 20.96 -1.91
CA ASP A 71 -12.18 22.32 -2.06
C ASP A 71 -12.35 22.73 -3.53
N ALA A 72 -11.44 22.30 -4.40
CA ALA A 72 -11.36 22.77 -5.79
C ALA A 72 -11.21 21.62 -6.82
N GLY A 73 -11.10 20.38 -6.35
CA GLY A 73 -10.98 19.21 -7.21
C GLY A 73 -12.33 18.73 -7.76
N PRO A 74 -12.31 17.72 -8.64
CA PRO A 74 -13.54 17.14 -9.17
C PRO A 74 -14.32 16.33 -8.11
N TRP A 75 -13.63 15.77 -7.12
CA TRP A 75 -14.19 14.86 -6.10
C TRP A 75 -15.44 15.36 -5.36
N PRO A 76 -15.49 16.58 -4.78
CA PRO A 76 -16.70 17.11 -4.15
C PRO A 76 -17.89 17.22 -5.10
N HIS A 77 -17.64 17.38 -6.40
CA HIS A 77 -18.65 17.56 -7.44
C HIS A 77 -18.96 16.26 -8.20
N THR A 78 -18.19 15.19 -7.98
CA THR A 78 -18.44 13.88 -8.58
C THR A 78 -19.78 13.33 -8.09
N PRO A 79 -20.71 12.97 -8.99
CA PRO A 79 -22.00 12.39 -8.61
C PRO A 79 -21.86 11.14 -7.72
N PRO A 80 -22.80 10.89 -6.78
CA PRO A 80 -22.71 9.73 -5.87
C PRO A 80 -22.52 8.39 -6.57
N ASN A 81 -23.23 8.15 -7.68
CA ASN A 81 -23.12 6.94 -8.49
C ASN A 81 -21.77 6.81 -9.22
N GLU A 82 -21.11 7.92 -9.55
CA GLU A 82 -19.75 7.87 -10.10
C GLU A 82 -18.72 7.57 -9.02
N ARG A 83 -18.88 8.12 -7.81
CA ARG A 83 -18.04 7.76 -6.66
C ARG A 83 -18.20 6.29 -6.29
N GLU A 84 -19.43 5.77 -6.29
CA GLU A 84 -19.72 4.34 -6.13
C GLU A 84 -18.93 3.50 -7.15
N ARG A 85 -18.99 3.86 -8.44
CA ARG A 85 -18.23 3.15 -9.48
C ARG A 85 -16.72 3.16 -9.24
N PHE A 86 -16.16 4.26 -8.75
CA PHE A 86 -14.74 4.30 -8.40
C PHE A 86 -14.40 3.38 -7.23
N LEU A 87 -15.23 3.36 -6.18
CA LEU A 87 -15.03 2.48 -5.03
C LEU A 87 -15.18 1.01 -5.39
N LEU A 88 -16.20 0.64 -6.18
CA LEU A 88 -16.37 -0.72 -6.68
C LEU A 88 -15.19 -1.17 -7.55
N LYS A 89 -14.66 -0.29 -8.40
CA LYS A 89 -13.45 -0.60 -9.17
C LYS A 89 -12.22 -0.80 -8.30
N VAL A 90 -12.10 -0.09 -7.17
CA VAL A 90 -11.04 -0.35 -6.20
C VAL A 90 -11.22 -1.73 -5.55
N ALA A 91 -12.45 -2.10 -5.18
CA ALA A 91 -12.75 -3.44 -4.66
C ALA A 91 -12.39 -4.54 -5.67
N ASP A 92 -12.81 -4.40 -6.94
CA ASP A 92 -12.46 -5.34 -8.01
C ASP A 92 -10.93 -5.51 -8.16
N LEU A 93 -10.18 -4.41 -8.01
CA LEU A 93 -8.71 -4.44 -8.09
C LEU A 93 -8.07 -5.08 -6.85
N ILE A 94 -8.64 -4.89 -5.66
CA ILE A 94 -8.18 -5.58 -4.44
C ILE A 94 -8.40 -7.09 -4.58
N GLU A 95 -9.58 -7.51 -5.06
CA GLU A 95 -9.89 -8.92 -5.31
C GLU A 95 -8.98 -9.53 -6.38
N ALA A 96 -8.71 -8.79 -7.45
CA ALA A 96 -7.82 -9.23 -8.53
C ALA A 96 -6.36 -9.42 -8.06
N HIS A 97 -5.93 -8.70 -7.02
CA HIS A 97 -4.59 -8.78 -6.44
C HIS A 97 -4.57 -9.42 -5.03
N ALA A 98 -5.58 -10.24 -4.73
CA ALA A 98 -5.81 -10.72 -3.36
C ALA A 98 -4.68 -11.60 -2.83
N ASP A 99 -4.04 -12.40 -3.69
CA ASP A 99 -2.92 -13.24 -3.28
C ASP A 99 -1.66 -12.39 -3.01
N GLU A 100 -1.37 -11.40 -3.85
CA GLU A 100 -0.24 -10.48 -3.66
C GLU A 100 -0.39 -9.67 -2.39
N LEU A 101 -1.58 -9.11 -2.14
CA LEU A 101 -1.87 -8.36 -0.93
C LEU A 101 -1.79 -9.25 0.32
N ALA A 102 -2.30 -10.48 0.24
CA ALA A 102 -2.19 -11.44 1.34
C ALA A 102 -0.74 -11.87 1.62
N GLN A 103 0.09 -12.04 0.59
CA GLN A 103 1.52 -12.29 0.77
C GLN A 103 2.22 -11.10 1.43
N LEU A 104 1.95 -9.87 1.01
CA LEU A 104 2.52 -8.66 1.62
C LEU A 104 2.11 -8.54 3.10
N GLU A 105 0.83 -8.75 3.42
CA GLU A 105 0.33 -8.73 4.80
C GLU A 105 1.03 -9.79 5.66
N THR A 106 1.17 -11.02 5.14
CA THR A 106 1.87 -12.09 5.86
C THR A 106 3.36 -11.80 6.04
N LEU A 107 4.03 -11.22 5.04
CA LEU A 107 5.44 -10.90 5.11
C LEU A 107 5.74 -9.76 6.08
N ASP A 108 4.87 -8.74 6.15
CA ASP A 108 5.10 -7.52 6.93
C ASP A 108 4.50 -7.62 8.35
N ASN A 109 3.29 -8.19 8.50
CA ASN A 109 2.62 -8.35 9.78
C ASN A 109 2.98 -9.68 10.49
N GLY A 110 3.22 -10.75 9.73
CA GLY A 110 3.58 -12.07 10.25
C GLY A 110 2.42 -13.06 10.45
N LYS A 111 1.17 -12.66 10.18
CA LYS A 111 0.01 -13.55 10.29
C LYS A 111 0.00 -14.64 9.19
N PRO A 112 -0.62 -15.81 9.42
CA PRO A 112 -0.68 -16.86 8.42
C PRO A 112 -1.32 -16.41 7.11
N PHE A 113 -0.73 -16.78 5.96
CA PHE A 113 -1.25 -16.44 4.62
C PHE A 113 -2.74 -16.75 4.44
N MET A 114 -3.19 -17.91 4.95
CA MET A 114 -4.59 -18.31 4.81
C MET A 114 -5.54 -17.36 5.56
N GLU A 115 -5.09 -16.78 6.68
CA GLU A 115 -5.85 -15.78 7.42
C GLU A 115 -5.89 -14.47 6.64
N SER A 116 -4.73 -13.92 6.24
CA SER A 116 -4.65 -12.73 5.38
C SER A 116 -5.57 -12.87 4.15
N ARG A 117 -5.51 -14.01 3.48
CA ARG A 117 -6.17 -14.23 2.19
C ARG A 117 -7.70 -14.41 2.27
N HIS A 118 -8.20 -15.02 3.34
CA HIS A 118 -9.61 -15.41 3.46
C HIS A 118 -10.39 -14.60 4.50
N VAL A 119 -9.71 -13.80 5.32
CA VAL A 119 -10.33 -12.94 6.33
C VAL A 119 -10.05 -11.48 6.02
N ASP A 120 -8.79 -11.08 5.99
CA ASP A 120 -8.41 -9.66 5.91
C ASP A 120 -8.70 -9.06 4.53
N ILE A 121 -8.23 -9.68 3.45
CA ILE A 121 -8.46 -9.16 2.09
C ILE A 121 -9.95 -9.09 1.74
N PRO A 122 -10.79 -10.10 2.04
CA PRO A 122 -12.23 -9.99 1.80
C PRO A 122 -12.95 -8.95 2.67
N ALA A 123 -12.35 -8.49 3.77
CA ALA A 123 -12.93 -7.50 4.68
C ALA A 123 -12.43 -6.06 4.44
N ALA A 124 -11.59 -5.86 3.41
CA ALA A 124 -10.96 -4.58 3.08
C ALA A 124 -11.88 -3.58 2.36
#